data_AF-A0A4Z1B8P4-F1
#
_entry.id   AF-A0A4Z1B8P4-F1
#
_cell.length_a   1.000
_cell.length_b   1.000
_cell.length_c   1.000
_cell.angle_alpha   90.00
_cell.angle_beta   90.00
_cell.angle_gamma   90.00
#
_symmetry.space_group_name_H-M   'P 1'
#
loop_
_entity.id
_entity.type
_entity.pdbx_description
1 polymer ?
#
loop_
_entity_poly.entity_id
_entity_poly.type
_entity_poly.pdbx_seq_one_letter_code
_entity_poly.pdbx_strand_id
1 'polypeptide(L)'
;APTGAPATAAAPGADSPMIQLQSVPGQPVEQALVVAPVERDRTLEMQPQGQDWLLPLVAPTAILPQEVRIGESLPAPGILRLTGETASTRLRLDLPASVITPSELRLALRSGVDVLTGSGMLQASVNGADPVEIPLPGASDFTTVSLPSTALVAGANTIALSVRQPHRIFCGPEASFDVWTEIDLSSSGAALTANALRPDAEGFAHAVRAQLARSGSLDLLVEPTVDSAVLREASSVMIASLAGVGRLAVSSFYGLQAPQYAAVALVASERSAVSYRRGASGAIVLQVEYQGDALPDLTGALPMLDAVRPPTARIQPGQATPLSDLGVADILGNTHYFRRDIPFSLPDDWLLLANQKARLTLRYGFSRSLADGAILLVKVNERTVRLLPLDRDGGEILPPLAVGFNASLLNPGRNILSFEMMVPGAPPDQACPIRTTDMLVVLADSTLQIPPSPSMTLPGLAAPFSGLTPARVTVPAEVASDVELQAQALRLASGLSEPLVPNPAVSLSVIRLGNLRLVPLDDAGVTQRQVQDLLLAARPAGAGSAEPLTPAPEAETEVEAEASAPAA
;
A
#
# COMPACT_ATOMS: atom_id res chain seq x y z
N ALA A 1 -28.95 47.85 73.71
CA ALA A 1 -27.94 47.73 74.78
C ALA A 1 -28.19 46.43 75.52
N PRO A 2 -27.18 45.65 75.94
CA PRO A 2 -25.70 45.77 75.76
C PRO A 2 -25.19 44.78 74.69
N THR A 3 -24.12 45.00 73.89
CA THR A 3 -22.65 45.11 74.14
C THR A 3 -21.98 43.88 74.75
N GLY A 4 -21.05 43.27 74.00
CA GLY A 4 -20.07 42.29 74.47
C GLY A 4 -19.33 41.58 73.32
N ALA A 5 -18.14 42.06 72.97
CA ALA A 5 -17.04 41.24 72.38
C ALA A 5 -16.05 40.91 73.53
N PRO A 6 -14.95 40.13 73.39
CA PRO A 6 -14.30 39.54 72.18
C PRO A 6 -13.73 38.10 72.41
N ALA A 7 -12.97 37.54 71.45
CA ALA A 7 -11.66 36.87 71.65
C ALA A 7 -11.34 35.75 70.61
N THR A 8 -10.34 36.05 69.78
CA THR A 8 -9.18 35.22 69.34
C THR A 8 -9.25 33.69 69.34
N ALA A 9 -9.08 33.10 68.16
CA ALA A 9 -8.64 31.71 67.96
C ALA A 9 -7.18 31.69 67.45
N ALA A 10 -6.34 30.87 68.09
CA ALA A 10 -4.95 30.61 67.74
C ALA A 10 -4.82 29.24 67.04
N ALA A 11 -3.89 29.16 66.08
CA ALA A 11 -3.48 27.97 65.32
C ALA A 11 -2.62 27.00 66.16
N PRO A 12 -2.34 25.75 65.69
CA PRO A 12 -1.30 25.45 64.67
C PRO A 12 -1.77 24.33 63.70
N GLY A 13 -1.08 23.87 62.66
CA GLY A 13 0.27 24.05 62.12
C GLY A 13 0.35 23.34 60.76
N ALA A 14 1.35 23.72 59.96
CA ALA A 14 1.57 23.38 58.56
C ALA A 14 2.15 21.97 58.33
N ASP A 15 2.01 21.42 57.11
CA ASP A 15 3.17 21.24 56.21
C ASP A 15 2.80 20.61 54.85
N SER A 16 3.06 21.37 53.79
CA SER A 16 3.37 20.86 52.44
C SER A 16 4.23 21.93 51.74
N PRO A 17 5.46 21.62 51.29
CA PRO A 17 6.40 22.62 50.80
C PRO A 17 6.12 23.00 49.34
N MET A 18 6.04 24.30 49.08
CA MET A 18 6.14 24.91 47.75
C MET A 18 7.60 25.19 47.41
N ILE A 19 7.99 24.93 46.16
CA ILE A 19 9.29 25.31 45.59
C ILE A 19 9.31 26.84 45.40
N GLN A 20 10.21 27.53 46.11
CA GLN A 20 10.46 28.96 45.95
C GLN A 20 11.51 29.20 44.85
N LEU A 21 11.15 29.98 43.83
CA LEU A 21 12.09 30.55 42.87
C LEU A 21 12.73 31.80 43.49
N GLN A 22 14.05 31.78 43.64
CA GLN A 22 14.85 32.92 44.12
C GLN A 22 14.93 34.02 43.05
N SER A 23 14.56 35.24 43.43
CA SER A 23 14.75 36.46 42.64
C SER A 23 16.17 37.00 42.78
N VAL A 24 16.87 37.16 41.64
CA VAL A 24 18.19 37.79 41.58
C VAL A 24 18.04 39.32 41.44
N PRO A 25 18.75 40.14 42.23
CA PRO A 25 18.69 41.61 42.12
C PRO A 25 19.46 42.15 40.91
N GLY A 26 18.86 43.15 40.26
CA GLY A 26 19.29 43.71 38.97
C GLY A 26 20.55 44.58 39.02
N GLN A 27 21.26 44.59 37.89
CA GLN A 27 22.24 45.61 37.55
C GLN A 27 21.70 46.48 36.39
N PRO A 28 21.96 47.80 36.38
CA PRO A 28 21.49 48.69 35.34
C PRO A 28 22.40 48.58 34.12
N VAL A 29 21.86 48.16 32.99
CA VAL A 29 22.53 48.28 31.68
C VAL A 29 21.76 49.29 30.86
N GLU A 30 22.27 50.53 30.88
CA GLU A 30 21.88 51.59 29.99
C GLU A 30 22.53 51.35 28.62
N GLN A 31 21.82 50.67 27.73
CA GLN A 31 22.13 50.65 26.30
C GLN A 31 20.84 50.92 25.53
N ALA A 32 20.75 52.11 24.94
CA ALA A 32 19.67 52.50 24.07
C ALA A 32 19.63 51.55 22.86
N LEU A 33 18.59 50.72 22.80
CA LEU A 33 18.23 49.96 21.60
C LEU A 33 17.86 50.96 20.50
N VAL A 34 18.79 51.17 19.57
CA VAL A 34 18.47 51.79 18.28
C VAL A 34 17.61 50.79 17.53
N VAL A 35 16.30 51.01 17.52
CA VAL A 35 15.38 50.29 16.64
C VAL A 35 15.66 50.75 15.23
N ALA A 36 16.44 49.96 14.49
CA ALA A 36 16.55 50.13 13.05
C ALA A 36 15.15 49.95 12.43
N PRO A 37 14.70 50.85 11.53
CA PRO A 37 13.42 50.68 10.87
C PRO A 37 13.43 49.37 10.10
N VAL A 38 12.43 48.52 10.36
CA VAL A 38 12.21 47.29 9.59
C VAL A 38 11.85 47.69 8.17
N GLU A 39 12.82 47.53 7.27
CA GLU A 39 12.64 47.76 5.84
C GLU A 39 11.73 46.64 5.30
N ARG A 40 10.44 46.96 5.13
CA ARG A 40 9.36 46.04 4.75
C ARG A 40 9.35 45.65 3.27
N ASP A 41 10.30 46.12 2.47
CA ASP A 41 10.43 45.77 1.06
C ASP A 41 11.80 45.15 0.81
N ARG A 42 12.02 43.95 1.36
CA ARG A 42 12.81 42.97 0.62
C ARG A 42 11.83 42.14 -0.19
N THR A 43 11.70 42.48 -1.47
CA THR A 43 11.51 41.45 -2.48
C THR A 43 12.66 40.47 -2.31
N LEU A 44 12.46 39.45 -1.48
CA LEU A 44 13.19 38.21 -1.61
C LEU A 44 12.83 37.73 -3.02
N GLU A 45 13.66 38.07 -4.00
CA GLU A 45 13.80 37.27 -5.20
C GLU A 45 14.35 35.93 -4.73
N MET A 46 13.45 35.14 -4.14
CA MET A 46 13.60 33.72 -3.99
C MET A 46 13.52 33.22 -5.42
N GLN A 47 14.68 33.20 -6.10
CA GLN A 47 14.83 32.42 -7.32
C GLN A 47 14.23 31.06 -6.97
N PRO A 48 13.17 30.60 -7.67
CA PRO A 48 12.71 29.25 -7.45
C PRO A 48 13.92 28.38 -7.70
N GLN A 49 14.45 27.76 -6.64
CA GLN A 49 15.34 26.64 -6.80
C GLN A 49 14.45 25.60 -7.47
N GLY A 50 14.45 25.64 -8.79
CA GLY A 50 13.65 24.76 -9.63
C GLY A 50 14.18 23.37 -9.35
N GLN A 51 13.57 22.70 -8.39
CA GLN A 51 13.91 21.34 -8.07
C GLN A 51 13.60 20.54 -9.33
N ASP A 52 14.63 19.88 -9.88
CA ASP A 52 14.44 18.98 -11.01
C ASP A 52 13.36 17.97 -10.64
N TRP A 53 12.37 17.83 -11.52
CA TRP A 53 11.26 16.93 -11.32
C TRP A 53 11.72 15.52 -11.61
N LEU A 54 11.65 14.62 -10.64
CA LEU A 54 11.72 13.20 -10.93
C LEU A 54 10.30 12.71 -11.21
N LEU A 55 9.99 12.40 -12.47
CA LEU A 55 8.76 11.70 -12.81
C LEU A 55 8.93 10.22 -12.45
N PRO A 56 8.21 9.73 -11.43
CA PRO A 56 8.48 8.42 -10.85
C PRO A 56 8.00 7.29 -11.75
N LEU A 57 8.65 6.14 -11.60
CA LEU A 57 8.16 4.88 -12.15
C LEU A 57 6.87 4.48 -11.42
N VAL A 58 5.88 4.05 -12.20
CA VAL A 58 4.59 3.61 -11.67
C VAL A 58 4.51 2.10 -11.81
N ALA A 59 4.45 1.41 -10.69
CA ALA A 59 4.12 -0.01 -10.65
C ALA A 59 2.60 -0.22 -10.88
N PRO A 60 2.16 -1.39 -11.35
CA PRO A 60 0.75 -1.73 -11.45
C PRO A 60 0.17 -2.01 -10.04
N THR A 61 0.16 -1.01 -9.17
CA THR A 61 -0.09 -1.15 -7.73
C THR A 61 -1.45 -1.78 -7.39
N ALA A 62 -2.47 -1.59 -8.24
CA ALA A 62 -3.83 -2.11 -8.03
C ALA A 62 -3.91 -3.66 -7.97
N ILE A 63 -2.90 -4.36 -8.49
CA ILE A 63 -2.82 -5.83 -8.51
C ILE A 63 -1.72 -6.40 -7.59
N LEU A 64 -0.91 -5.52 -7.00
CA LEU A 64 0.20 -5.94 -6.15
C LEU A 64 -0.25 -6.10 -4.68
N PRO A 65 0.27 -7.11 -3.98
CA PRO A 65 -0.01 -7.34 -2.57
C PRO A 65 0.72 -6.27 -1.75
N GLN A 66 0.13 -5.89 -0.61
CA GLN A 66 0.82 -5.02 0.36
C GLN A 66 1.70 -5.81 1.33
N GLU A 67 1.45 -7.12 1.43
CA GLU A 67 2.28 -8.03 2.21
C GLU A 67 3.40 -8.59 1.35
N VAL A 68 4.56 -8.82 1.98
CA VAL A 68 5.70 -9.46 1.33
C VAL A 68 5.31 -10.89 0.95
N ARG A 69 5.43 -11.19 -0.34
CA ARG A 69 5.31 -12.55 -0.88
C ARG A 69 6.35 -12.74 -1.97
N ILE A 70 6.49 -13.97 -2.42
CA ILE A 70 7.35 -14.33 -3.55
C ILE A 70 6.83 -13.66 -4.83
N GLY A 71 7.76 -13.16 -5.64
CA GLY A 71 7.49 -12.28 -6.77
C GLY A 71 7.37 -10.81 -6.35
N GLU A 72 6.45 -10.09 -7.02
CA GLU A 72 6.24 -8.65 -6.83
C GLU A 72 5.34 -8.35 -5.62
N SER A 73 5.78 -7.42 -4.76
CA SER A 73 5.02 -6.91 -3.61
C SER A 73 5.30 -5.44 -3.30
N LEU A 74 4.39 -4.79 -2.58
CA LEU A 74 4.50 -3.39 -2.12
C LEU A 74 4.50 -3.34 -0.58
N PRO A 75 5.62 -3.72 0.09
CA PRO A 75 5.69 -3.75 1.56
C PRO A 75 5.45 -2.39 2.22
N ALA A 76 5.68 -1.31 1.49
CA ALA A 76 5.39 0.05 1.93
C ALA A 76 4.98 0.91 0.71
N PRO A 77 4.25 2.02 0.92
CA PRO A 77 3.98 2.97 -0.16
C PRO A 77 5.27 3.42 -0.85
N GLY A 78 5.30 3.33 -2.18
CA GLY A 78 6.47 3.70 -2.99
C GLY A 78 7.61 2.68 -3.01
N ILE A 79 7.58 1.61 -2.21
CA ILE A 79 8.64 0.58 -2.21
C ILE A 79 8.14 -0.69 -2.91
N LEU A 80 8.72 -0.99 -4.06
CA LEU A 80 8.47 -2.24 -4.79
C LEU A 80 9.53 -3.28 -4.41
N ARG A 81 9.09 -4.42 -3.89
CA ARG A 81 9.96 -5.55 -3.56
C ARG A 81 9.76 -6.70 -4.54
N LEU A 82 10.87 -7.22 -5.04
CA LEU A 82 10.99 -8.40 -5.89
C LEU A 82 11.65 -9.52 -5.07
N THR A 83 10.84 -10.46 -4.56
CA THR A 83 11.28 -11.58 -3.69
C THR A 83 11.40 -12.87 -4.51
N GLY A 84 12.37 -13.74 -4.22
CA GLY A 84 12.60 -14.99 -4.96
C GLY A 84 13.85 -14.94 -5.82
N GLU A 85 14.45 -16.08 -6.14
CA GLU A 85 15.71 -16.15 -6.90
C GLU A 85 15.58 -15.57 -8.29
N THR A 86 14.37 -15.61 -8.84
CA THR A 86 13.99 -14.87 -10.03
C THR A 86 12.67 -14.15 -9.80
N ALA A 87 12.58 -12.91 -10.27
CA ALA A 87 11.35 -12.15 -10.28
C ALA A 87 11.39 -11.18 -11.46
N SER A 88 10.23 -10.87 -12.02
CA SER A 88 10.11 -9.91 -13.12
C SER A 88 8.94 -8.98 -12.85
N THR A 89 9.04 -7.73 -13.30
CA THR A 89 7.98 -6.75 -13.23
C THR A 89 7.99 -5.86 -14.46
N ARG A 90 6.85 -5.24 -14.77
CA ARG A 90 6.74 -4.19 -15.79
C ARG A 90 6.23 -2.92 -15.14
N LEU A 91 7.05 -1.87 -15.18
CA LEU A 91 6.73 -0.54 -14.69
C LEU A 91 6.36 0.36 -15.86
N ARG A 92 5.62 1.42 -15.56
CA ARG A 92 5.23 2.44 -16.53
C ARG A 92 5.89 3.76 -16.18
N LEU A 93 6.22 4.52 -17.20
CA LEU A 93 6.65 5.91 -17.10
C LEU A 93 5.92 6.71 -18.17
N ASP A 94 5.28 7.80 -17.80
CA ASP A 94 4.61 8.66 -18.77
C ASP A 94 5.26 10.03 -18.80
N LEU A 95 5.86 10.36 -19.95
CA LEU A 95 6.59 11.61 -20.19
C LEU A 95 5.71 12.61 -20.93
N PRO A 96 5.75 13.91 -20.63
CA PRO A 96 4.97 14.93 -21.35
C PRO A 96 5.30 14.96 -22.84
N ALA A 97 4.32 15.27 -23.68
CA ALA A 97 4.50 15.34 -25.13
C ALA A 97 5.49 16.44 -25.54
N SER A 98 5.56 17.52 -24.76
CA SER A 98 6.42 18.68 -25.03
C SER A 98 7.83 18.57 -24.47
N VAL A 99 8.20 17.45 -23.83
CA VAL A 99 9.50 17.32 -23.15
C VAL A 99 10.61 16.89 -24.10
N ILE A 100 11.82 17.38 -23.86
CA ILE A 100 13.03 16.76 -24.39
C ILE A 100 13.23 15.48 -23.59
N THR A 101 13.17 14.32 -24.27
CA THR A 101 13.31 13.01 -23.64
C THR A 101 14.67 12.89 -22.94
N PRO A 102 14.69 12.55 -21.64
CA PRO A 102 15.95 12.30 -20.94
C PRO A 102 16.72 11.15 -21.57
N SER A 103 18.06 11.22 -21.51
CA SER A 103 18.95 10.15 -21.97
C SER A 103 19.21 9.07 -20.92
N GLU A 104 18.74 9.28 -19.69
CA GLU A 104 18.96 8.40 -18.55
C GLU A 104 17.67 8.20 -17.74
N LEU A 105 17.48 6.97 -17.28
CA LEU A 105 16.47 6.60 -16.28
C LEU A 105 17.21 6.29 -14.96
N ARG A 106 16.73 6.82 -13.84
CA ARG A 106 17.31 6.55 -12.52
C ARG A 106 16.55 5.42 -11.83
N LEU A 107 17.28 4.50 -11.21
CA LEU A 107 16.74 3.44 -10.35
C LEU A 107 17.42 3.53 -8.98
N ALA A 108 16.63 3.61 -7.91
CA ALA A 108 17.09 3.55 -6.54
C ALA A 108 16.88 2.13 -6.00
N LEU A 109 17.96 1.37 -5.84
CA LEU A 109 17.95 -0.08 -5.58
C LEU A 109 18.60 -0.43 -4.24
N ARG A 110 18.10 -1.46 -3.56
CA ARG A 110 18.81 -2.15 -2.47
C ARG A 110 18.44 -3.64 -2.47
N SER A 111 19.31 -4.51 -1.97
CA SER A 111 19.04 -5.96 -1.96
C SER A 111 19.28 -6.57 -0.59
N GLY A 112 18.58 -7.66 -0.28
CA GLY A 112 18.75 -8.38 0.99
C GLY A 112 20.19 -8.89 1.20
N VAL A 113 20.58 -9.03 2.48
CA VAL A 113 21.93 -9.48 2.87
C VAL A 113 22.24 -10.91 2.41
N ASP A 114 21.20 -11.70 2.17
CA ASP A 114 21.33 -13.10 1.74
C ASP A 114 21.44 -13.25 0.22
N VAL A 115 21.32 -12.16 -0.54
CA VAL A 115 21.63 -12.14 -1.98
C VAL A 115 23.15 -12.23 -2.20
N LEU A 116 23.58 -13.11 -3.09
CA LEU A 116 24.96 -13.18 -3.57
C LEU A 116 25.23 -12.06 -4.58
N THR A 117 25.57 -10.86 -4.11
CA THR A 117 25.73 -9.65 -4.93
C THR A 117 26.73 -9.75 -6.08
N GLY A 118 27.76 -10.61 -5.97
CA GLY A 118 28.72 -10.86 -7.06
C GLY A 118 28.16 -11.64 -8.26
N SER A 119 27.00 -12.27 -8.11
CA SER A 119 26.30 -13.00 -9.19
C SER A 119 24.85 -12.54 -9.38
N GLY A 120 24.34 -11.76 -8.43
CA GLY A 120 23.02 -11.15 -8.49
C GLY A 120 22.97 -10.02 -9.51
N MET A 121 22.02 -10.10 -10.43
CA MET A 121 21.89 -9.18 -11.55
C MET A 121 20.44 -8.75 -11.75
N LEU A 122 20.23 -7.47 -12.03
CA LEU A 122 18.99 -6.90 -12.55
C LEU A 122 19.17 -6.63 -14.03
N GLN A 123 18.33 -7.22 -14.87
CA GLN A 123 18.17 -6.87 -16.27
C GLN A 123 17.05 -5.83 -16.40
N ALA A 124 17.35 -4.70 -17.02
CA ALA A 124 16.39 -3.64 -17.28
C ALA A 124 16.32 -3.33 -18.77
N SER A 125 15.11 -3.23 -19.32
CA SER A 125 14.88 -2.83 -20.71
C SER A 125 13.79 -1.75 -20.78
N VAL A 126 13.97 -0.80 -21.69
CA VAL A 126 13.02 0.29 -21.95
C VAL A 126 12.41 0.07 -23.32
N ASN A 127 11.08 0.01 -23.40
CA ASN A 127 10.31 -0.15 -24.63
C ASN A 127 10.76 -1.35 -25.52
N GLY A 128 11.25 -2.42 -24.89
CA GLY A 128 11.71 -3.63 -25.59
C GLY A 128 13.09 -3.50 -26.25
N ALA A 129 13.85 -2.43 -25.99
CA ALA A 129 15.25 -2.33 -26.37
C ALA A 129 16.11 -3.39 -25.66
N ASP A 130 17.36 -3.56 -26.13
CA ASP A 130 18.29 -4.53 -25.56
C ASP A 130 18.45 -4.34 -24.04
N PRO A 131 18.31 -5.41 -23.23
CA PRO A 131 18.43 -5.32 -21.79
C PRO A 131 19.82 -4.88 -21.36
N VAL A 132 19.88 -3.98 -20.38
CA VAL A 132 21.11 -3.59 -19.68
C VAL A 132 21.19 -4.37 -18.37
N GLU A 133 22.33 -4.97 -18.11
CA GLU A 133 22.60 -5.68 -16.86
C GLU A 133 23.18 -4.73 -15.81
N ILE A 134 22.57 -4.74 -14.63
CA ILE A 134 22.92 -3.93 -13.48
C ILE A 134 23.26 -4.88 -12.33
N PRO A 135 24.48 -4.84 -11.77
CA PRO A 135 24.82 -5.60 -10.57
C PRO A 135 23.92 -5.20 -9.39
N LEU A 136 23.45 -6.19 -8.63
CA LEU A 136 22.61 -5.92 -7.47
C LEU A 136 23.43 -5.29 -6.33
N PRO A 137 22.98 -4.15 -5.75
CA PRO A 137 23.66 -3.52 -4.61
C PRO A 137 23.48 -4.35 -3.33
N GLY A 138 24.27 -4.04 -2.30
CA GLY A 138 24.15 -4.66 -0.98
C GLY A 138 22.94 -4.17 -0.17
N ALA A 139 22.87 -4.62 1.09
CA ALA A 139 21.75 -4.38 2.01
C ALA A 139 21.77 -3.04 2.76
N SER A 140 22.62 -2.10 2.33
CA SER A 140 22.72 -0.76 2.91
C SER A 140 21.59 0.15 2.43
N ASP A 141 21.84 1.47 2.45
CA ASP A 141 20.95 2.47 1.87
C ASP A 141 20.71 2.23 0.37
N PHE A 142 19.60 2.79 -0.13
CA PHE A 142 19.28 2.77 -1.56
C PHE A 142 20.42 3.38 -2.37
N THR A 143 20.92 2.61 -3.32
CA THR A 143 21.95 3.03 -4.27
C THR A 143 21.28 3.46 -5.57
N THR A 144 21.57 4.68 -6.03
CA THR A 144 21.05 5.18 -7.30
C THR A 144 21.93 4.70 -8.45
N VAL A 145 21.31 4.10 -9.45
CA VAL A 145 21.94 3.66 -10.71
C VAL A 145 21.28 4.41 -11.87
N SER A 146 22.10 4.96 -12.76
CA SER A 146 21.65 5.53 -14.04
C SER A 146 21.64 4.45 -15.12
N LEU A 147 20.47 4.25 -15.71
CA LEU A 147 20.27 3.41 -16.89
C LEU A 147 20.28 4.31 -18.13
N PRO A 148 21.33 4.27 -18.97
CA PRO A 148 21.33 4.99 -20.23
C PRO A 148 20.26 4.40 -21.14
N SER A 149 19.41 5.26 -21.72
CA SER A 149 18.39 4.81 -22.66
C SER A 149 18.08 5.88 -23.70
N THR A 150 18.35 5.55 -24.95
CA THR A 150 17.87 6.31 -26.11
C THR A 150 16.47 5.87 -26.55
N ALA A 151 15.90 4.84 -25.90
CA ALA A 151 14.61 4.28 -26.24
C ALA A 151 13.43 4.96 -25.53
N LEU A 152 13.69 5.92 -24.62
CA LEU A 152 12.66 6.74 -24.01
C LEU A 152 11.98 7.61 -25.07
N VAL A 153 10.65 7.61 -25.06
CA VAL A 153 9.82 8.40 -25.97
C VAL A 153 8.93 9.35 -25.17
N ALA A 154 8.49 10.44 -25.81
CA ALA A 154 7.41 11.25 -25.27
C ALA A 154 6.13 10.40 -25.15
N GLY A 155 5.38 10.55 -24.07
CA GLY A 155 4.22 9.73 -23.73
C GLY A 155 4.57 8.46 -22.94
N ALA A 156 3.81 7.39 -23.18
CA ALA A 156 3.88 6.16 -22.40
C ALA A 156 5.11 5.31 -22.75
N ASN A 157 5.85 4.92 -21.71
CA ASN A 157 7.01 4.04 -21.76
C ASN A 157 6.78 2.82 -20.86
N THR A 158 7.31 1.67 -21.29
CA THR A 158 7.31 0.43 -20.50
C THR A 158 8.74 0.09 -20.10
N ILE A 159 8.95 -0.12 -18.80
CA ILE A 159 10.23 -0.51 -18.23
C ILE A 159 10.08 -1.95 -17.73
N ALA A 160 10.67 -2.91 -18.42
CA ALA A 160 10.66 -4.30 -18.00
C ALA A 160 11.93 -4.60 -17.19
N LEU A 161 11.72 -5.10 -15.97
CA LEU A 161 12.76 -5.46 -15.03
C LEU A 161 12.70 -6.96 -14.77
N SER A 162 13.85 -7.64 -14.78
CA SER A 162 13.98 -9.03 -14.37
C SER A 162 15.22 -9.20 -13.51
N VAL A 163 15.05 -9.76 -12.32
CA VAL A 163 16.12 -9.98 -11.36
C VAL A 163 16.46 -11.46 -11.30
N ARG A 164 17.76 -11.74 -11.20
CA ARG A 164 18.32 -13.02 -10.79
C ARG A 164 19.14 -12.77 -9.53
N GLN A 165 18.74 -13.37 -8.42
CA GLN A 165 19.33 -13.12 -7.10
C GLN A 165 19.54 -14.42 -6.33
N PRO A 166 20.62 -15.18 -6.64
CA PRO A 166 20.90 -16.42 -5.94
C PRO A 166 21.22 -16.13 -4.46
N HIS A 167 20.78 -17.02 -3.57
CA HIS A 167 21.15 -16.94 -2.17
C HIS A 167 22.63 -17.30 -1.99
N ARG A 168 23.32 -16.59 -1.10
CA ARG A 168 24.77 -16.72 -0.86
C ARG A 168 25.26 -18.03 -0.23
N ILE A 169 24.36 -18.85 0.33
CA ILE A 169 24.69 -20.01 1.16
C ILE A 169 23.75 -21.17 0.83
N PHE A 170 22.44 -20.93 0.79
CA PHE A 170 21.45 -22.01 0.66
C PHE A 170 20.85 -22.12 -0.75
N CYS A 171 20.28 -23.27 -1.04
CA CYS A 171 19.41 -23.49 -2.20
C CYS A 171 18.16 -24.25 -1.77
N GLY A 172 17.00 -23.80 -2.23
CA GLY A 172 15.71 -24.41 -1.87
C GLY A 172 14.63 -23.37 -1.60
N PRO A 173 13.42 -23.83 -1.23
CA PRO A 173 12.25 -22.96 -1.13
C PRO A 173 12.38 -21.95 0.01
N GLU A 174 13.03 -22.28 1.12
CA GLU A 174 13.28 -21.35 2.22
C GLU A 174 14.18 -20.20 1.76
N ALA A 175 15.27 -20.52 1.06
CA ALA A 175 16.20 -19.54 0.52
C ALA A 175 15.54 -18.57 -0.47
N SER A 176 14.50 -19.01 -1.21
CA SER A 176 13.73 -18.14 -2.10
C SER A 176 13.06 -16.97 -1.36
N PHE A 177 12.64 -17.15 -0.10
CA PHE A 177 12.00 -16.07 0.67
C PHE A 177 13.00 -15.06 1.23
N ASP A 178 14.24 -15.50 1.49
CA ASP A 178 15.28 -14.67 2.09
C ASP A 178 15.94 -13.73 1.08
N VAL A 179 15.90 -14.06 -0.22
CA VAL A 179 16.42 -13.22 -1.30
C VAL A 179 15.37 -12.26 -1.83
N TRP A 180 15.71 -10.97 -1.80
CA TRP A 180 14.85 -9.91 -2.30
C TRP A 180 15.65 -8.71 -2.79
N THR A 181 15.09 -7.96 -3.75
CA THR A 181 15.57 -6.65 -4.18
C THR A 181 14.42 -5.65 -4.09
N GLU A 182 14.68 -4.47 -3.53
CA GLU A 182 13.74 -3.37 -3.44
C GLU A 182 14.12 -2.22 -4.35
N ILE A 183 13.08 -1.58 -4.89
CA ILE A 183 13.13 -0.40 -5.73
C ILE A 183 12.31 0.69 -5.03
N ASP A 184 12.95 1.82 -4.71
CA ASP A 184 12.22 3.01 -4.27
C ASP A 184 11.67 3.72 -5.50
N LEU A 185 10.37 3.52 -5.76
CA LEU A 185 9.65 4.10 -6.89
C LEU A 185 9.55 5.62 -6.79
N SER A 186 9.61 6.19 -5.58
CA SER A 186 9.57 7.64 -5.38
C SER A 186 10.87 8.33 -5.76
N SER A 187 11.96 7.56 -5.76
CA SER A 187 13.32 7.99 -6.15
C SER A 187 13.82 7.34 -7.45
N SER A 188 12.96 6.58 -8.13
CA SER A 188 13.26 5.94 -9.43
C SER A 188 12.37 6.53 -10.52
N GLY A 189 12.95 6.94 -11.64
CA GLY A 189 12.19 7.66 -12.66
C GLY A 189 13.06 8.42 -13.66
N ALA A 190 12.41 9.29 -14.41
CA ALA A 190 13.07 10.18 -15.36
C ALA A 190 13.21 11.57 -14.74
N ALA A 191 14.45 12.06 -14.68
CA ALA A 191 14.72 13.41 -14.22
C ALA A 191 14.42 14.41 -15.33
N LEU A 192 13.56 15.38 -15.03
CA LEU A 192 13.17 16.48 -15.89
C LEU A 192 13.58 17.79 -15.23
N THR A 193 13.83 18.82 -16.04
CA THR A 193 14.05 20.16 -15.52
C THR A 193 12.78 20.72 -14.90
N ALA A 194 12.90 21.64 -13.93
CA ALA A 194 11.74 22.18 -13.21
C ALA A 194 10.67 22.86 -14.07
N ASN A 195 11.05 23.34 -15.26
CA ASN A 195 10.15 24.00 -16.21
C ASN A 195 9.61 23.06 -17.30
N ALA A 196 10.00 21.78 -17.29
CA ALA A 196 9.55 20.80 -18.27
C ALA A 196 8.02 20.57 -18.20
N LEU A 197 7.44 20.67 -17.01
CA LEU A 197 6.01 20.54 -16.77
C LEU A 197 5.39 21.93 -16.62
N ARG A 198 4.55 22.29 -17.59
CA ARG A 198 3.80 23.55 -17.58
C ARG A 198 2.62 23.43 -16.60
N PRO A 199 2.24 24.52 -15.90
CA PRO A 199 1.01 24.53 -15.11
C PRO A 199 -0.19 24.65 -16.06
N ASP A 200 -0.53 23.56 -16.72
CA ASP A 200 -1.70 23.38 -17.57
C ASP A 200 -2.30 21.97 -17.33
N ALA A 201 -3.33 21.59 -18.10
CA ALA A 201 -4.02 20.32 -17.91
C ALA A 201 -3.10 19.10 -18.10
N GLU A 202 -2.21 19.14 -19.10
CA GLU A 202 -1.26 18.05 -19.37
C GLU A 202 -0.23 17.95 -18.23
N GLY A 203 0.41 19.07 -17.88
CA GLY A 203 1.40 19.07 -16.80
C GLY A 203 0.80 18.69 -15.45
N PHE A 204 -0.43 19.11 -15.17
CA PHE A 204 -1.16 18.69 -13.98
C PHE A 204 -1.45 17.18 -13.99
N ALA A 205 -1.82 16.59 -15.12
CA ALA A 205 -2.04 15.15 -15.22
C ALA A 205 -0.79 14.32 -14.88
N HIS A 206 0.37 14.70 -15.42
CA HIS A 206 1.64 14.05 -15.08
C HIS A 206 2.02 14.28 -13.60
N ALA A 207 1.77 15.48 -13.08
CA ALA A 207 2.03 15.81 -11.69
C ALA A 207 1.14 15.03 -10.70
N VAL A 208 -0.14 14.80 -11.04
CA VAL A 208 -1.05 13.95 -10.26
C VAL A 208 -0.52 12.51 -10.19
N ARG A 209 -0.10 11.93 -11.33
CA ARG A 209 0.48 10.58 -11.35
C ARG A 209 1.75 10.50 -10.50
N ALA A 210 2.60 11.51 -10.56
CA ALA A 210 3.80 11.60 -9.72
C ALA A 210 3.48 11.71 -8.22
N GLN A 211 2.48 12.53 -7.87
CA GLN A 211 1.99 12.65 -6.50
C GLN A 211 1.48 11.29 -5.98
N LEU A 212 0.63 10.61 -6.74
CA LEU A 212 0.06 9.31 -6.37
C LEU A 212 1.12 8.22 -6.24
N ALA A 213 2.12 8.18 -7.12
CA ALA A 213 3.22 7.22 -7.03
C ALA A 213 4.06 7.41 -5.76
N ARG A 214 4.20 8.65 -5.28
CA ARG A 214 4.96 8.97 -4.06
C ARG A 214 4.17 8.74 -2.77
N SER A 215 2.98 9.32 -2.65
CA SER A 215 2.22 9.35 -1.39
C SER A 215 1.06 8.36 -1.35
N GLY A 216 0.63 7.84 -2.50
CA GLY A 216 -0.62 7.09 -2.64
C GLY A 216 -1.88 7.97 -2.55
N SER A 217 -1.75 9.29 -2.44
CA SER A 217 -2.89 10.21 -2.28
C SER A 217 -2.73 11.57 -2.97
N LEU A 218 -3.83 12.09 -3.51
CA LEU A 218 -3.94 13.46 -4.01
C LEU A 218 -4.50 14.36 -2.90
N ASP A 219 -3.80 15.45 -2.60
CA ASP A 219 -4.25 16.42 -1.61
C ASP A 219 -5.33 17.34 -2.19
N LEU A 220 -6.46 17.41 -1.48
CA LEU A 220 -7.49 18.43 -1.63
C LEU A 220 -7.32 19.45 -0.49
N LEU A 221 -6.73 20.59 -0.84
CA LEU A 221 -6.50 21.71 0.07
C LEU A 221 -7.77 22.53 0.20
N VAL A 222 -8.25 22.66 1.43
CA VAL A 222 -9.48 23.38 1.77
C VAL A 222 -9.25 24.34 2.95
N GLU A 223 -10.10 25.36 3.04
CA GLU A 223 -10.19 26.15 4.27
C GLU A 223 -10.94 25.37 5.35
N PRO A 224 -10.62 25.54 6.64
CA PRO A 224 -11.34 24.89 7.74
C PRO A 224 -12.84 25.20 7.78
N THR A 225 -13.25 26.31 7.16
CA THR A 225 -14.62 26.82 7.10
C THR A 225 -15.38 26.39 5.85
N VAL A 226 -14.83 25.50 5.01
CA VAL A 226 -15.49 25.00 3.80
C VAL A 226 -16.83 24.33 4.14
N ASP A 227 -17.85 24.59 3.34
CA ASP A 227 -19.14 23.93 3.49
C ASP A 227 -19.03 22.43 3.15
N SER A 228 -19.68 21.59 3.96
CA SER A 228 -19.59 20.13 3.84
C SER A 228 -20.21 19.57 2.55
N ALA A 229 -21.24 20.23 2.00
CA ALA A 229 -21.88 19.85 0.75
C ALA A 229 -20.94 20.16 -0.43
N VAL A 230 -20.35 21.36 -0.46
CA VAL A 230 -19.37 21.75 -1.48
C VAL A 230 -18.14 20.83 -1.44
N LEU A 231 -17.62 20.55 -0.24
CA LEU A 231 -16.50 19.63 -0.05
C LEU A 231 -16.85 18.23 -0.61
N ARG A 232 -18.05 17.72 -0.32
CA ARG A 232 -18.48 16.39 -0.78
C ARG A 232 -18.67 16.34 -2.28
N GLU A 233 -19.27 17.37 -2.87
CA GLU A 233 -19.47 17.46 -4.32
C GLU A 233 -18.12 17.50 -5.05
N ALA A 234 -17.22 18.41 -4.66
CA ALA A 234 -15.89 18.52 -5.24
C ALA A 234 -15.09 17.22 -5.11
N SER A 235 -15.15 16.59 -3.93
CA SER A 235 -14.48 15.33 -3.66
C SER A 235 -15.04 14.17 -4.47
N SER A 236 -16.35 14.15 -4.74
CA SER A 236 -16.97 13.10 -5.56
C SER A 236 -16.43 13.08 -6.99
N VAL A 237 -16.27 14.27 -7.60
CA VAL A 237 -15.68 14.42 -8.93
C VAL A 237 -14.20 13.99 -8.93
N MET A 238 -13.44 14.37 -7.89
CA MET A 238 -12.04 13.96 -7.75
C MET A 238 -11.89 12.46 -7.56
N ILE A 239 -12.69 11.84 -6.69
CA ILE A 239 -12.68 10.38 -6.48
C ILE A 239 -12.99 9.64 -7.78
N ALA A 240 -13.96 10.11 -8.56
CA ALA A 240 -14.26 9.55 -9.87
C ALA A 240 -13.08 9.68 -10.84
N SER A 241 -12.40 10.84 -10.87
CA SER A 241 -11.22 11.06 -11.74
C SER A 241 -10.02 10.18 -11.39
N LEU A 242 -9.87 9.80 -10.10
CA LEU A 242 -8.80 8.93 -9.62
C LEU A 242 -8.99 7.46 -9.99
N ALA A 243 -10.21 7.03 -10.35
CA ALA A 243 -10.55 5.67 -10.79
C ALA A 243 -10.00 4.54 -9.87
N GLY A 244 -9.91 4.80 -8.56
CA GLY A 244 -9.37 3.85 -7.57
C GLY A 244 -7.84 3.65 -7.61
N VAL A 245 -7.10 4.43 -8.40
CA VAL A 245 -5.62 4.37 -8.47
C VAL A 245 -4.97 4.94 -7.21
N GLY A 246 -5.59 5.94 -6.60
CA GLY A 246 -5.08 6.63 -5.42
C GLY A 246 -6.20 7.10 -4.51
N ARG A 247 -5.84 7.53 -3.31
CA ARG A 247 -6.78 8.06 -2.32
C ARG A 247 -6.88 9.58 -2.40
N LEU A 248 -7.97 10.13 -1.89
CA LEU A 248 -8.11 11.56 -1.66
C LEU A 248 -7.73 11.87 -0.21
N ALA A 249 -6.87 12.88 -0.03
CA ALA A 249 -6.50 13.40 1.28
C ALA A 249 -7.02 14.84 1.41
N VAL A 250 -8.03 15.07 2.24
CA VAL A 250 -8.48 16.42 2.55
C VAL A 250 -7.55 17.03 3.59
N SER A 251 -6.93 18.16 3.25
CA SER A 251 -5.88 18.80 4.02
C SER A 251 -6.13 20.31 4.12
N SER A 252 -5.59 20.95 5.15
CA SER A 252 -5.64 22.42 5.28
C SER A 252 -4.60 23.09 4.39
N PHE A 253 -4.92 24.28 3.86
CA PHE A 253 -3.95 25.16 3.21
C PHE A 253 -2.71 25.49 4.06
N TYR A 254 -2.86 25.45 5.38
CA TYR A 254 -1.82 25.78 6.35
C TYR A 254 -1.19 24.55 6.99
N GLY A 255 -1.31 23.39 6.35
CA GLY A 255 -0.70 22.14 6.80
C GLY A 255 0.83 22.21 6.79
N LEU A 256 1.45 21.43 7.68
CA LEU A 256 2.91 21.31 7.77
C LEU A 256 3.53 20.59 6.56
N GLN A 257 2.73 19.83 5.82
CA GLN A 257 3.19 19.00 4.72
C GLN A 257 2.68 19.56 3.40
N ALA A 258 3.58 20.22 2.65
CA ALA A 258 3.24 20.77 1.35
C ALA A 258 3.22 19.66 0.27
N PRO A 259 2.27 19.70 -0.67
CA PRO A 259 2.29 18.82 -1.83
C PRO A 259 3.57 19.06 -2.65
N GLN A 260 4.17 18.00 -3.17
CA GLN A 260 5.44 18.12 -3.92
C GLN A 260 5.22 18.18 -5.43
N TYR A 261 4.30 17.38 -5.95
CA TYR A 261 4.04 17.33 -7.39
C TYR A 261 2.71 17.98 -7.75
N ALA A 262 1.62 17.57 -7.11
CA ALA A 262 0.28 18.07 -7.42
C ALA A 262 -0.62 18.16 -6.19
N ALA A 263 -1.54 19.11 -6.24
CA ALA A 263 -2.68 19.21 -5.33
C ALA A 263 -3.85 19.91 -6.03
N VAL A 264 -5.03 19.76 -5.46
CA VAL A 264 -6.20 20.56 -5.82
C VAL A 264 -6.48 21.53 -4.69
N ALA A 265 -6.69 22.80 -5.00
CA ALA A 265 -7.03 23.85 -4.05
C ALA A 265 -8.47 24.28 -4.28
N LEU A 266 -9.33 24.08 -3.29
CA LEU A 266 -10.72 24.53 -3.32
C LEU A 266 -10.85 25.87 -2.60
N VAL A 267 -11.16 26.93 -3.34
CA VAL A 267 -11.09 28.32 -2.86
C VAL A 267 -12.42 29.03 -3.08
N ALA A 268 -13.01 29.58 -2.02
CA ALA A 268 -14.20 30.42 -2.13
C ALA A 268 -13.84 31.73 -2.87
N SER A 269 -14.66 32.11 -3.85
CA SER A 269 -14.39 33.28 -4.71
C SER A 269 -15.70 33.91 -5.18
N GLU A 270 -15.60 35.15 -5.67
CA GLU A 270 -16.70 35.80 -6.41
C GLU A 270 -16.82 35.29 -7.85
N ARG A 271 -15.95 34.36 -8.25
CA ARG A 271 -15.89 33.75 -9.57
C ARG A 271 -16.02 32.24 -9.47
N SER A 272 -16.62 31.64 -10.49
CA SER A 272 -16.61 30.20 -10.71
C SER A 272 -15.65 29.89 -11.85
N ALA A 273 -14.45 29.37 -11.54
CA ALA A 273 -13.39 29.16 -12.53
C ALA A 273 -12.39 28.08 -12.10
N VAL A 274 -11.71 27.50 -13.09
CA VAL A 274 -10.56 26.62 -12.87
C VAL A 274 -9.29 27.27 -13.43
N SER A 275 -8.18 27.16 -12.70
CA SER A 275 -6.87 27.59 -13.18
C SER A 275 -5.77 26.69 -12.67
N TYR A 276 -4.69 26.55 -13.44
CA TYR A 276 -3.50 25.82 -13.03
C TYR A 276 -2.42 26.80 -12.61
N ARG A 277 -1.80 26.55 -11.46
CA ARG A 277 -0.77 27.43 -10.90
C ARG A 277 0.39 26.62 -10.37
N ARG A 278 1.57 27.23 -10.33
CA ARG A 278 2.71 26.66 -9.61
C ARG A 278 2.66 27.13 -8.16
N GLY A 279 2.60 26.20 -7.21
CA GLY A 279 2.68 26.48 -5.79
C GLY A 279 4.10 26.80 -5.33
N ALA A 280 4.24 27.25 -4.08
CA ALA A 280 5.54 27.60 -3.50
C ALA A 280 6.50 26.40 -3.38
N SER A 281 5.97 25.18 -3.28
CA SER A 281 6.73 23.92 -3.30
C SER A 281 7.18 23.48 -4.70
N GLY A 282 6.79 24.21 -5.75
CA GLY A 282 7.00 23.81 -7.14
C GLY A 282 5.88 22.94 -7.70
N ALA A 283 4.99 22.39 -6.86
CA ALA A 283 3.84 21.58 -7.27
C ALA A 283 2.90 22.33 -8.23
N ILE A 284 2.27 21.61 -9.15
CA ILE A 284 1.19 22.14 -9.98
C ILE A 284 -0.12 21.98 -9.22
N VAL A 285 -0.73 23.12 -8.90
CA VAL A 285 -1.99 23.21 -8.15
C VAL A 285 -3.11 23.52 -9.13
N LEU A 286 -4.11 22.64 -9.19
CA LEU A 286 -5.40 22.96 -9.80
C LEU A 286 -6.20 23.80 -8.79
N GLN A 287 -6.33 25.09 -9.04
CA GLN A 287 -7.16 25.98 -8.24
C GLN A 287 -8.59 25.97 -8.79
N VAL A 288 -9.51 25.54 -7.94
CA VAL A 288 -10.96 25.50 -8.18
C VAL A 288 -11.58 26.64 -7.37
N GLU A 289 -11.98 27.70 -8.08
CA GLU A 289 -12.71 28.83 -7.51
C GLU A 289 -14.21 28.56 -7.58
N TYR A 290 -14.90 28.62 -6.45
CA TYR A 290 -16.34 28.34 -6.35
C TYR A 290 -17.09 29.51 -5.70
N GLN A 291 -18.37 29.68 -6.07
CA GLN A 291 -19.22 30.77 -5.57
C GLN A 291 -20.46 30.20 -4.87
N GLY A 292 -20.60 30.50 -3.58
CA GLY A 292 -21.66 29.89 -2.76
C GLY A 292 -21.53 28.36 -2.77
N ASP A 293 -22.56 27.68 -3.23
CA ASP A 293 -22.58 26.21 -3.35
C ASP A 293 -22.27 25.71 -4.77
N ALA A 294 -21.97 26.62 -5.72
CA ALA A 294 -21.78 26.28 -7.13
C ALA A 294 -20.30 26.05 -7.48
N LEU A 295 -19.96 24.80 -7.83
CA LEU A 295 -18.67 24.43 -8.39
C LEU A 295 -18.60 24.75 -9.90
N PRO A 296 -17.43 25.14 -10.42
CA PRO A 296 -17.21 25.21 -11.86
C PRO A 296 -17.24 23.81 -12.48
N ASP A 297 -17.44 23.73 -13.79
CA ASP A 297 -17.27 22.46 -14.51
C ASP A 297 -15.80 22.00 -14.42
N LEU A 298 -15.58 20.87 -13.74
CA LEU A 298 -14.27 20.26 -13.58
C LEU A 298 -13.94 19.26 -14.70
N THR A 299 -14.87 19.06 -15.64
CA THR A 299 -14.69 18.14 -16.78
C THR A 299 -13.49 18.60 -17.62
N GLY A 300 -12.53 17.70 -17.81
CA GLY A 300 -11.27 18.00 -18.51
C GLY A 300 -10.24 18.79 -17.69
N ALA A 301 -10.62 19.34 -16.54
CA ALA A 301 -9.67 19.99 -15.62
C ALA A 301 -8.87 18.96 -14.80
N LEU A 302 -9.54 17.87 -14.42
CA LEU A 302 -8.94 16.72 -13.73
C LEU A 302 -8.51 15.65 -14.75
N PRO A 303 -7.36 14.99 -14.53
CA PRO A 303 -6.96 13.87 -15.38
C PRO A 303 -7.88 12.67 -15.16
N MET A 304 -8.30 12.03 -16.25
CA MET A 304 -8.89 10.70 -16.15
C MET A 304 -7.77 9.67 -16.04
N LEU A 305 -7.68 9.02 -14.87
CA LEU A 305 -6.76 7.91 -14.68
C LEU A 305 -7.41 6.61 -15.15
N ASP A 306 -6.63 5.75 -15.79
CA ASP A 306 -7.10 4.41 -16.16
C ASP A 306 -7.20 3.55 -14.90
N ALA A 307 -8.36 2.94 -14.67
CA ALA A 307 -8.52 1.95 -13.60
C ALA A 307 -7.55 0.78 -13.85
N VAL A 308 -6.47 0.68 -13.06
CA VAL A 308 -5.44 -0.36 -13.22
C VAL A 308 -5.90 -1.72 -12.66
N ARG A 309 -7.12 -1.80 -12.09
CA ARG A 309 -7.62 -3.07 -11.53
C ARG A 309 -8.44 -3.82 -12.59
N PRO A 310 -7.91 -4.88 -13.22
CA PRO A 310 -8.74 -5.71 -14.08
C PRO A 310 -9.90 -6.26 -13.24
N PRO A 311 -11.14 -6.24 -13.76
CA PRO A 311 -12.26 -6.82 -13.05
C PRO A 311 -11.96 -8.30 -12.80
N THR A 312 -12.20 -8.77 -11.58
CA THR A 312 -12.08 -10.19 -11.24
C THR A 312 -12.99 -10.98 -12.19
N ALA A 313 -12.41 -11.86 -13.01
CA ALA A 313 -13.16 -12.62 -14.00
C ALA A 313 -14.30 -13.40 -13.34
N ARG A 314 -15.51 -13.27 -13.89
CA ARG A 314 -16.71 -13.96 -13.38
C ARG A 314 -16.87 -15.28 -14.10
N ILE A 315 -16.92 -16.38 -13.34
CA ILE A 315 -17.20 -17.71 -13.89
C ILE A 315 -18.71 -17.92 -13.93
N GLN A 316 -19.21 -18.43 -15.07
CA GLN A 316 -20.60 -18.87 -15.20
C GLN A 316 -20.72 -20.33 -14.70
N PRO A 317 -21.46 -20.59 -13.60
CA PRO A 317 -21.66 -21.96 -13.13
C PRO A 317 -22.34 -22.84 -14.18
N GLY A 318 -21.92 -24.11 -14.26
CA GLY A 318 -22.38 -25.11 -15.22
C GLY A 318 -21.52 -25.24 -16.47
N GLN A 319 -20.68 -24.26 -16.79
CA GLN A 319 -19.78 -24.28 -17.94
C GLN A 319 -18.33 -24.53 -17.51
N ALA A 320 -17.52 -25.07 -18.42
CA ALA A 320 -16.08 -25.18 -18.22
C ALA A 320 -15.42 -23.89 -18.72
N THR A 321 -14.67 -23.22 -17.86
CA THR A 321 -13.98 -21.96 -18.17
C THR A 321 -12.47 -22.21 -18.20
N PRO A 322 -11.77 -21.92 -19.31
CA PRO A 322 -10.31 -22.02 -19.36
C PRO A 322 -9.65 -20.92 -18.52
N LEU A 323 -8.43 -21.16 -18.02
CA LEU A 323 -7.69 -20.15 -17.25
C LEU A 323 -7.37 -18.90 -18.09
N SER A 324 -7.24 -19.04 -19.41
CA SER A 324 -7.10 -17.91 -20.35
C SER A 324 -8.25 -16.89 -20.24
N ASP A 325 -9.48 -17.37 -20.04
CA ASP A 325 -10.66 -16.51 -19.91
C ASP A 325 -10.70 -15.81 -18.54
N LEU A 326 -9.90 -16.29 -17.59
CA LEU A 326 -9.65 -15.60 -16.31
C LEU A 326 -8.52 -14.56 -16.41
N GLY A 327 -8.02 -14.28 -17.62
CA GLY A 327 -6.93 -13.32 -17.87
C GLY A 327 -5.54 -13.86 -17.52
N VAL A 328 -5.38 -15.18 -17.48
CA VAL A 328 -4.12 -15.84 -17.12
C VAL A 328 -3.46 -16.45 -18.36
N ALA A 329 -2.26 -16.00 -18.70
CA ALA A 329 -1.39 -16.67 -19.67
C ALA A 329 -0.74 -17.92 -19.06
N ASP A 330 0.07 -18.64 -19.83
CA ASP A 330 0.82 -19.79 -19.31
C ASP A 330 1.63 -19.39 -18.07
N ILE A 331 1.49 -20.19 -17.02
CA ILE A 331 2.07 -19.92 -15.71
C ILE A 331 3.42 -20.61 -15.66
N LEU A 332 4.49 -19.82 -15.57
CA LEU A 332 5.87 -20.32 -15.46
C LEU A 332 6.35 -20.20 -14.01
N GLY A 333 6.75 -21.32 -13.41
CA GLY A 333 7.37 -21.37 -12.08
C GLY A 333 8.86 -21.69 -12.23
N ASN A 334 9.72 -20.73 -11.88
CA ASN A 334 11.19 -20.82 -12.11
C ASN A 334 12.02 -20.60 -10.84
N THR A 335 11.37 -20.56 -9.69
CA THR A 335 11.93 -20.38 -8.35
C THR A 335 11.70 -21.64 -7.53
N HIS A 336 12.55 -21.91 -6.54
CA HIS A 336 12.38 -23.12 -5.72
C HIS A 336 11.11 -23.06 -4.88
N TYR A 337 10.71 -21.87 -4.42
CA TYR A 337 9.33 -21.61 -4.01
C TYR A 337 8.63 -20.76 -5.06
N PHE A 338 7.45 -21.19 -5.51
CA PHE A 338 6.62 -20.41 -6.43
C PHE A 338 5.16 -20.47 -5.99
N ARG A 339 4.45 -19.35 -6.06
CA ARG A 339 3.01 -19.31 -5.81
C ARG A 339 2.32 -18.38 -6.81
N ARG A 340 1.30 -18.91 -7.49
CA ARG A 340 0.42 -18.13 -8.38
C ARG A 340 -1.02 -18.23 -7.92
N ASP A 341 -1.57 -17.10 -7.50
CA ASP A 341 -2.98 -16.95 -7.15
C ASP A 341 -3.77 -16.44 -8.37
N ILE A 342 -4.89 -17.08 -8.66
CA ILE A 342 -5.82 -16.74 -9.74
C ILE A 342 -7.16 -16.38 -9.11
N PRO A 343 -7.46 -15.07 -8.95
CA PRO A 343 -8.73 -14.63 -8.43
C PRO A 343 -9.84 -14.81 -9.47
N PHE A 344 -11.00 -15.28 -9.04
CA PHE A 344 -12.22 -15.33 -9.85
C PHE A 344 -13.44 -15.02 -8.98
N SER A 345 -14.57 -14.70 -9.61
CA SER A 345 -15.82 -14.42 -8.92
C SER A 345 -16.94 -15.36 -9.36
N LEU A 346 -17.82 -15.69 -8.41
CA LEU A 346 -19.07 -16.40 -8.63
C LEU A 346 -20.26 -15.45 -8.41
N PRO A 347 -21.44 -15.76 -8.96
CA PRO A 347 -22.66 -15.01 -8.65
C PRO A 347 -22.93 -14.93 -7.14
N ASP A 348 -23.49 -13.81 -6.68
CA ASP A 348 -23.76 -13.59 -5.24
C ASP A 348 -24.89 -14.47 -4.70
N ASP A 349 -25.74 -14.99 -5.59
CA ASP A 349 -26.81 -15.94 -5.34
C ASP A 349 -26.38 -17.41 -5.54
N TRP A 350 -25.10 -17.66 -5.82
CA TRP A 350 -24.57 -19.01 -5.94
C TRP A 350 -24.22 -19.56 -4.55
N LEU A 351 -24.81 -20.71 -4.18
CA LEU A 351 -24.53 -21.36 -2.90
C LEU A 351 -24.63 -22.88 -2.94
N LEU A 352 -23.53 -23.57 -2.61
CA LEU A 352 -23.51 -25.02 -2.42
C LEU A 352 -22.80 -25.37 -1.11
N LEU A 353 -23.57 -25.84 -0.12
CA LEU A 353 -23.05 -26.22 1.20
C LEU A 353 -22.87 -27.72 1.39
N ALA A 354 -23.31 -28.53 0.42
CA ALA A 354 -23.28 -29.99 0.53
C ALA A 354 -22.01 -30.59 -0.10
N ASN A 355 -22.14 -31.74 -0.78
CA ASN A 355 -21.01 -32.56 -1.26
C ASN A 355 -20.80 -32.48 -2.78
N GLN A 356 -21.46 -31.56 -3.48
CA GLN A 356 -21.28 -31.37 -4.93
C GLN A 356 -19.81 -31.10 -5.24
N LYS A 357 -19.33 -31.60 -6.38
CA LYS A 357 -17.93 -31.49 -6.77
C LYS A 357 -17.75 -30.48 -7.91
N ALA A 358 -16.83 -29.55 -7.71
CA ALA A 358 -16.22 -28.80 -8.79
C ALA A 358 -15.02 -29.59 -9.35
N ARG A 359 -14.61 -29.27 -10.57
CA ARG A 359 -13.53 -29.98 -11.28
C ARG A 359 -12.58 -29.01 -11.95
N LEU A 360 -11.28 -29.18 -11.71
CA LEU A 360 -10.20 -28.57 -12.48
C LEU A 360 -9.60 -29.63 -13.40
N THR A 361 -9.60 -29.41 -14.71
CA THR A 361 -8.85 -30.20 -15.68
C THR A 361 -7.51 -29.52 -15.89
N LEU A 362 -6.48 -30.01 -15.19
CA LEU A 362 -5.15 -29.41 -15.15
C LEU A 362 -4.28 -29.94 -16.30
N ARG A 363 -3.67 -29.02 -17.05
CA ARG A 363 -2.62 -29.33 -18.02
C ARG A 363 -1.33 -28.65 -17.56
N TYR A 364 -0.33 -29.46 -17.24
CA TYR A 364 0.92 -28.98 -16.66
C TYR A 364 2.09 -29.85 -17.11
N GLY A 365 3.30 -29.30 -17.03
CA GLY A 365 4.55 -30.02 -17.25
C GLY A 365 5.65 -29.42 -16.37
N PHE A 366 6.72 -30.18 -16.19
CA PHE A 366 7.84 -29.77 -15.35
C PHE A 366 9.15 -30.39 -15.85
N SER A 367 10.28 -29.84 -15.42
CA SER A 367 11.60 -30.33 -15.82
C SER A 367 11.87 -31.75 -15.32
N ARG A 368 12.63 -32.54 -16.09
CA ARG A 368 13.07 -33.90 -15.70
C ARG A 368 14.04 -33.88 -14.51
N SER A 369 14.71 -32.75 -14.24
CA SER A 369 15.81 -32.64 -13.29
C SER A 369 15.45 -31.91 -12.00
N LEU A 370 14.19 -32.00 -11.55
CA LEU A 370 13.81 -31.48 -10.24
C LEU A 370 14.26 -32.45 -9.14
N ALA A 371 14.65 -31.90 -8.00
CA ALA A 371 15.14 -32.68 -6.86
C ALA A 371 14.03 -33.55 -6.25
N ASP A 372 14.43 -34.63 -5.59
CA ASP A 372 13.53 -35.50 -4.84
C ASP A 372 12.74 -34.69 -3.81
N GLY A 373 11.43 -34.96 -3.71
CA GLY A 373 10.53 -34.21 -2.84
C GLY A 373 9.98 -32.90 -3.44
N ALA A 374 10.28 -32.61 -4.71
CA ALA A 374 9.62 -31.53 -5.43
C ALA A 374 8.11 -31.79 -5.57
N ILE A 375 7.29 -30.77 -5.24
CA ILE A 375 5.82 -30.89 -5.22
C ILE A 375 5.13 -29.66 -5.82
N LEU A 376 3.97 -29.89 -6.42
CA LEU A 376 2.97 -28.88 -6.79
C LEU A 376 1.69 -29.11 -6.00
N LEU A 377 1.28 -28.11 -5.23
CA LEU A 377 0.03 -28.04 -4.51
C LEU A 377 -0.98 -27.24 -5.34
N VAL A 378 -2.17 -27.82 -5.52
CA VAL A 378 -3.34 -27.11 -6.04
C VAL A 378 -4.22 -26.75 -4.85
N LYS A 379 -4.51 -25.46 -4.67
CA LYS A 379 -5.32 -24.95 -3.56
C LYS A 379 -6.54 -24.18 -4.06
N VAL A 380 -7.62 -24.22 -3.29
CA VAL A 380 -8.82 -23.41 -3.49
C VAL A 380 -9.14 -22.72 -2.17
N ASN A 381 -9.15 -21.38 -2.15
CA ASN A 381 -9.34 -20.58 -0.94
C ASN A 381 -8.45 -21.06 0.23
N GLU A 382 -7.13 -21.10 0.01
CA GLU A 382 -6.07 -21.59 0.92
C GLU A 382 -6.11 -23.09 1.28
N ARG A 383 -7.14 -23.85 0.89
CA ARG A 383 -7.23 -25.28 1.19
C ARG A 383 -6.63 -26.11 0.06
N THR A 384 -5.64 -26.95 0.38
CA THR A 384 -5.05 -27.91 -0.56
C THR A 384 -6.06 -28.95 -1.01
N VAL A 385 -6.35 -28.99 -2.31
CA VAL A 385 -7.24 -29.97 -2.93
C VAL A 385 -6.49 -31.11 -3.60
N ARG A 386 -5.21 -30.89 -3.96
CA ARG A 386 -4.34 -31.90 -4.57
C ARG A 386 -2.87 -31.60 -4.29
N LEU A 387 -2.09 -32.66 -4.08
CA LEU A 387 -0.62 -32.65 -4.08
C LEU A 387 -0.16 -33.50 -5.28
N LEU A 388 0.74 -32.93 -6.09
CA LEU A 388 1.30 -33.55 -7.28
C LEU A 388 2.83 -33.64 -7.12
N PRO A 389 3.43 -34.84 -7.13
CA PRO A 389 4.88 -34.96 -7.14
C PRO A 389 5.44 -34.45 -8.48
N LEU A 390 6.55 -33.72 -8.42
CA LEU A 390 7.30 -33.20 -9.56
C LEU A 390 8.69 -33.86 -9.70
N ASP A 391 8.96 -34.88 -8.91
CA ASP A 391 10.24 -35.59 -8.83
C ASP A 391 10.33 -36.84 -9.73
N ARG A 392 9.29 -37.11 -10.53
CA ARG A 392 9.18 -38.29 -11.40
C ARG A 392 8.45 -37.95 -12.69
N ASP A 393 8.70 -38.70 -13.76
CA ASP A 393 7.96 -38.59 -15.02
C ASP A 393 7.97 -37.16 -15.64
N GLY A 394 9.05 -36.40 -15.40
CA GLY A 394 9.23 -35.04 -15.91
C GLY A 394 9.91 -34.94 -17.29
N GLY A 395 9.89 -33.73 -17.86
CA GLY A 395 10.52 -33.39 -19.14
C GLY A 395 9.54 -33.22 -20.31
N GLU A 396 8.23 -33.31 -20.06
CA GLU A 396 7.18 -33.07 -21.06
C GLU A 396 5.93 -32.46 -20.42
N ILE A 397 4.98 -32.04 -21.26
CA ILE A 397 3.63 -31.70 -20.81
C ILE A 397 2.87 -33.00 -20.58
N LEU A 398 2.37 -33.19 -19.36
CA LEU A 398 1.65 -34.40 -18.98
C LEU A 398 0.22 -34.43 -19.54
N PRO A 399 -0.38 -35.63 -19.66
CA PRO A 399 -1.80 -35.76 -20.01
C PRO A 399 -2.71 -34.99 -19.05
N PRO A 400 -3.88 -34.48 -19.52
CA PRO A 400 -4.79 -33.73 -18.68
C PRO A 400 -5.22 -34.48 -17.41
N LEU A 401 -5.06 -33.85 -16.25
CA LEU A 401 -5.41 -34.42 -14.95
C LEU A 401 -6.70 -33.81 -14.41
N ALA A 402 -7.72 -34.65 -14.18
CA ALA A 402 -8.96 -34.22 -13.54
C ALA A 402 -8.83 -34.17 -12.01
N VAL A 403 -8.80 -32.97 -11.45
CA VAL A 403 -8.76 -32.68 -10.01
C VAL A 403 -10.16 -32.29 -9.53
N GLY A 404 -10.84 -33.20 -8.82
CA GLY A 404 -12.15 -32.94 -8.22
C GLY A 404 -12.05 -32.44 -6.78
N PHE A 405 -12.80 -31.39 -6.42
CA PHE A 405 -12.84 -30.84 -5.06
C PHE A 405 -14.27 -30.46 -4.63
N ASN A 406 -14.50 -30.33 -3.32
CA ASN A 406 -15.84 -29.98 -2.82
C ASN A 406 -16.19 -28.54 -3.19
N ALA A 407 -17.36 -28.31 -3.80
CA ALA A 407 -17.85 -26.99 -4.14
C ALA A 407 -18.10 -26.12 -2.89
N SER A 408 -18.32 -26.74 -1.71
CA SER A 408 -18.43 -26.01 -0.44
C SER A 408 -17.16 -25.30 0.03
N LEU A 409 -16.02 -25.49 -0.67
CA LEU A 409 -14.81 -24.70 -0.46
C LEU A 409 -14.91 -23.30 -1.09
N LEU A 410 -15.85 -23.10 -2.01
CA LEU A 410 -16.07 -21.84 -2.73
C LEU A 410 -17.09 -20.98 -2.00
N ASN A 411 -17.00 -19.66 -2.19
CA ASN A 411 -17.91 -18.66 -1.65
C ASN A 411 -18.66 -17.96 -2.79
N PRO A 412 -19.87 -17.42 -2.55
CA PRO A 412 -20.44 -16.40 -3.42
C PRO A 412 -19.47 -15.21 -3.52
N GLY A 413 -19.39 -14.58 -4.69
CA GLY A 413 -18.42 -13.52 -4.94
C GLY A 413 -16.99 -14.05 -5.11
N ARG A 414 -16.01 -13.44 -4.44
CA ARG A 414 -14.57 -13.65 -4.72
C ARG A 414 -14.05 -15.00 -4.19
N ASN A 415 -13.29 -15.67 -5.03
CA ASN A 415 -12.57 -16.91 -4.76
C ASN A 415 -11.15 -16.85 -5.33
N ILE A 416 -10.28 -17.74 -4.87
CA ILE A 416 -8.89 -17.85 -5.35
C ILE A 416 -8.56 -19.31 -5.63
N LEU A 417 -8.07 -19.60 -6.83
CA LEU A 417 -7.38 -20.84 -7.20
C LEU A 417 -5.88 -20.58 -7.15
N SER A 418 -5.12 -21.40 -6.42
CA SER A 418 -3.68 -21.21 -6.30
C SER A 418 -2.89 -22.45 -6.74
N PHE A 419 -1.80 -22.20 -7.44
CA PHE A 419 -0.76 -23.18 -7.74
C PHE A 419 0.48 -22.83 -6.93
N GLU A 420 0.92 -23.72 -6.06
CA GLU A 420 2.07 -23.51 -5.19
C GLU A 420 3.07 -24.65 -5.36
N MET A 421 4.28 -24.31 -5.76
CA MET A 421 5.35 -25.26 -6.02
C MET A 421 6.47 -25.07 -5.00
N MET A 422 7.01 -26.19 -4.54
CA MET A 422 8.19 -26.26 -3.67
C MET A 422 9.16 -27.28 -4.28
N VAL A 423 10.37 -26.84 -4.58
CA VAL A 423 11.45 -27.65 -5.14
C VAL A 423 12.63 -27.58 -4.19
N PRO A 424 13.05 -28.66 -3.53
CA PRO A 424 14.24 -28.66 -2.69
C PRO A 424 15.51 -28.32 -3.49
N GLY A 425 16.49 -27.70 -2.83
CA GLY A 425 17.83 -27.54 -3.40
C GLY A 425 18.64 -28.84 -3.30
N ALA A 426 19.48 -29.09 -4.30
CA ALA A 426 20.34 -30.28 -4.35
C ALA A 426 21.74 -29.90 -4.86
N PRO A 427 22.75 -29.74 -3.97
CA PRO A 427 22.64 -29.79 -2.52
C PRO A 427 22.00 -28.51 -1.93
N PRO A 428 21.39 -28.56 -0.73
CA PRO A 428 20.69 -27.42 -0.14
C PRO A 428 21.62 -26.40 0.56
N ASP A 429 22.85 -26.77 0.89
CA ASP A 429 23.84 -25.97 1.63
C ASP A 429 24.83 -25.22 0.74
N GLN A 430 24.46 -25.03 -0.53
CA GLN A 430 25.24 -24.25 -1.50
C GLN A 430 24.32 -23.32 -2.28
N ALA A 431 24.89 -22.26 -2.87
CA ALA A 431 24.14 -21.39 -3.77
C ALA A 431 23.55 -22.19 -4.94
N CYS A 432 22.31 -21.87 -5.33
CA CYS A 432 21.68 -22.55 -6.44
C CYS A 432 22.47 -22.37 -7.75
N PRO A 433 22.60 -23.44 -8.56
CA PRO A 433 23.19 -23.31 -9.89
C PRO A 433 22.31 -22.43 -10.77
N ILE A 434 22.93 -21.72 -11.71
CA ILE A 434 22.19 -20.93 -12.71
C ILE A 434 21.42 -21.89 -13.61
N ARG A 435 20.09 -21.74 -13.66
CA ARG A 435 19.22 -22.50 -14.58
C ARG A 435 18.80 -21.62 -15.74
N THR A 436 18.72 -22.22 -16.92
CA THR A 436 18.26 -21.59 -18.17
C THR A 436 16.94 -22.17 -18.68
N THR A 437 16.35 -23.09 -17.90
CA THR A 437 15.11 -23.81 -18.24
C THR A 437 14.07 -23.62 -17.17
N ASP A 438 12.80 -23.62 -17.56
CA ASP A 438 11.70 -23.49 -16.62
C ASP A 438 11.60 -24.71 -15.67
N MET A 439 11.12 -24.53 -14.43
CA MET A 439 10.88 -25.68 -13.53
C MET A 439 9.49 -26.27 -13.75
N LEU A 440 8.48 -25.40 -13.86
CA LEU A 440 7.07 -25.75 -13.98
C LEU A 440 6.41 -24.88 -15.04
N VAL A 441 5.51 -25.47 -15.81
CA VAL A 441 4.54 -24.79 -16.64
C VAL A 441 3.13 -25.31 -16.34
N VAL A 442 2.18 -24.41 -16.09
CA VAL A 442 0.74 -24.72 -16.08
C VAL A 442 0.10 -23.98 -17.25
N LEU A 443 -0.53 -24.71 -18.15
CA LEU A 443 -1.07 -24.16 -19.39
C LEU A 443 -2.36 -23.38 -19.14
N ALA A 444 -2.52 -22.26 -19.84
CA ALA A 444 -3.68 -21.38 -19.78
C ALA A 444 -4.98 -22.06 -20.26
N ASP A 445 -4.87 -23.15 -21.01
CA ASP A 445 -6.01 -23.96 -21.48
C ASP A 445 -6.50 -25.01 -20.47
N SER A 446 -5.92 -25.05 -19.27
CA SER A 446 -6.51 -25.77 -18.13
C SER A 446 -7.92 -25.23 -17.85
N THR A 447 -8.89 -26.10 -17.53
CA THR A 447 -10.30 -25.69 -17.39
C THR A 447 -10.84 -25.88 -15.99
N LEU A 448 -11.58 -24.90 -15.48
CA LEU A 448 -12.29 -24.94 -14.22
C LEU A 448 -13.80 -25.06 -14.48
N GLN A 449 -14.43 -26.09 -13.93
CA GLN A 449 -15.86 -26.34 -14.03
C GLN A 449 -16.49 -26.30 -12.63
N ILE A 450 -17.40 -25.35 -12.44
CA ILE A 450 -18.10 -25.13 -11.18
C ILE A 450 -19.58 -25.53 -11.39
N PRO A 451 -20.16 -26.40 -10.55
CA PRO A 451 -21.55 -26.82 -10.72
C PRO A 451 -22.53 -25.65 -10.51
N PRO A 452 -23.69 -25.65 -11.19
CA PRO A 452 -24.74 -24.67 -10.94
C PRO A 452 -25.36 -24.89 -9.55
N SER A 453 -26.03 -23.86 -9.05
CA SER A 453 -26.76 -23.89 -7.78
C SER A 453 -28.12 -23.20 -7.93
N PRO A 454 -29.11 -23.51 -7.08
CA PRO A 454 -30.30 -22.68 -6.96
C PRO A 454 -29.92 -21.29 -6.42
N SER A 455 -30.62 -20.26 -6.87
CA SER A 455 -30.43 -18.88 -6.40
C SER A 455 -30.74 -18.79 -4.90
N MET A 456 -29.71 -18.66 -4.07
CA MET A 456 -29.79 -18.59 -2.61
C MET A 456 -28.72 -17.64 -2.07
N THR A 457 -29.06 -16.86 -1.05
CA THR A 457 -28.12 -15.92 -0.42
C THR A 457 -27.98 -16.21 1.07
N LEU A 458 -26.78 -15.98 1.61
CA LEU A 458 -26.56 -15.97 3.05
C LEU A 458 -26.61 -14.53 3.57
N PRO A 459 -27.29 -14.26 4.70
CA PRO A 459 -27.16 -12.98 5.38
C PRO A 459 -25.70 -12.72 5.74
N GLY A 460 -25.18 -11.55 5.38
CA GLY A 460 -23.80 -11.19 5.65
C GLY A 460 -23.43 -9.83 5.05
N LEU A 461 -22.24 -9.34 5.40
CA LEU A 461 -21.75 -8.03 4.93
C LEU A 461 -21.24 -8.08 3.47
N ALA A 462 -20.73 -9.22 3.01
CA ALA A 462 -20.08 -9.31 1.70
C ALA A 462 -20.98 -8.85 0.54
N ALA A 463 -22.24 -9.29 0.51
CA ALA A 463 -23.18 -8.95 -0.55
C ALA A 463 -23.54 -7.44 -0.58
N PRO A 464 -23.95 -6.80 0.54
CA PRO A 464 -24.11 -5.34 0.57
C PRO A 464 -22.85 -4.58 0.12
N PHE A 465 -21.67 -4.96 0.61
CA PHE A 465 -20.42 -4.29 0.26
C PHE A 465 -20.06 -4.44 -1.23
N SER A 466 -20.50 -5.50 -1.90
CA SER A 466 -20.26 -5.70 -3.34
C SER A 466 -20.97 -4.66 -4.23
N GLY A 467 -22.05 -4.05 -3.75
CA GLY A 467 -22.82 -3.02 -4.46
C GLY A 467 -22.64 -1.60 -3.90
N LEU A 468 -21.76 -1.41 -2.91
CA LEU A 468 -21.49 -0.12 -2.29
C LEU A 468 -20.68 0.78 -3.24
N THR A 469 -21.17 1.98 -3.52
CA THR A 469 -20.43 2.99 -4.30
C THR A 469 -19.73 4.01 -3.39
N PRO A 470 -18.65 4.67 -3.85
CA PRO A 470 -17.98 5.74 -3.12
C PRO A 470 -18.94 6.84 -2.62
N ALA A 471 -19.91 7.24 -3.46
CA ALA A 471 -20.90 8.28 -3.13
C ALA A 471 -21.85 7.89 -1.97
N ARG A 472 -21.91 6.60 -1.61
CA ARG A 472 -22.76 6.07 -0.53
C ARG A 472 -22.02 5.89 0.78
N VAL A 473 -20.75 6.32 0.86
CA VAL A 473 -20.03 6.50 2.12
C VAL A 473 -20.35 7.89 2.66
N THR A 474 -21.09 7.94 3.76
CA THR A 474 -21.67 9.18 4.28
C THR A 474 -21.40 9.37 5.76
N VAL A 475 -21.50 10.61 6.22
CA VAL A 475 -21.54 10.98 7.63
C VAL A 475 -23.01 11.23 8.02
N PRO A 476 -23.49 10.79 9.20
CA PRO A 476 -24.86 11.05 9.66
C PRO A 476 -25.19 12.55 9.70
N ALA A 477 -26.46 12.90 9.49
CA ALA A 477 -26.91 14.29 9.36
C ALA A 477 -26.62 15.11 10.63
N GLU A 478 -26.69 14.48 11.81
CA GLU A 478 -26.46 15.10 13.11
C GLU A 478 -25.01 15.55 13.32
N VAL A 479 -24.08 14.99 12.55
CA VAL A 479 -22.65 15.30 12.59
C VAL A 479 -22.11 15.67 11.21
N ALA A 480 -22.97 16.07 10.28
CA ALA A 480 -22.58 16.37 8.90
C ALA A 480 -21.65 17.60 8.78
N SER A 481 -21.73 18.55 9.70
CA SER A 481 -20.89 19.76 9.72
C SER A 481 -19.46 19.50 10.21
N ASP A 482 -19.14 18.28 10.62
CA ASP A 482 -17.82 17.89 11.10
C ASP A 482 -16.87 17.63 9.91
N VAL A 483 -16.09 18.64 9.55
CA VAL A 483 -15.17 18.60 8.39
C VAL A 483 -14.12 17.48 8.52
N GLU A 484 -13.61 17.20 9.73
CA GLU A 484 -12.64 16.12 9.93
C GLU A 484 -13.26 14.74 9.71
N LEU A 485 -14.48 14.52 10.21
CA LEU A 485 -15.20 13.27 9.99
C LEU A 485 -15.59 13.11 8.51
N GLN A 486 -15.97 14.19 7.84
CA GLN A 486 -16.18 14.21 6.39
C GLN A 486 -14.90 13.84 5.63
N ALA A 487 -13.77 14.42 6.00
CA ALA A 487 -12.46 14.09 5.40
C ALA A 487 -12.11 12.60 5.56
N GLN A 488 -12.41 12.00 6.71
CA GLN A 488 -12.22 10.56 6.94
C GLN A 488 -13.16 9.71 6.07
N ALA A 489 -14.44 10.09 5.96
CA ALA A 489 -15.40 9.42 5.11
C ALA A 489 -14.99 9.49 3.62
N LEU A 490 -14.51 10.64 3.16
CA LEU A 490 -14.02 10.85 1.80
C LEU A 490 -12.75 10.05 1.52
N ARG A 491 -11.81 10.00 2.48
CA ARG A 491 -10.62 9.14 2.38
C ARG A 491 -11.03 7.67 2.24
N LEU A 492 -12.02 7.20 3.00
CA LEU A 492 -12.54 5.84 2.89
C LEU A 492 -13.22 5.61 1.53
N ALA A 493 -14.08 6.53 1.10
CA ALA A 493 -14.77 6.50 -0.18
C ALA A 493 -13.79 6.40 -1.36
N SER A 494 -12.69 7.16 -1.31
CA SER A 494 -11.65 7.14 -2.35
C SER A 494 -10.90 5.80 -2.47
N GLY A 495 -11.00 4.93 -1.46
CA GLY A 495 -10.44 3.58 -1.50
C GLY A 495 -11.38 2.53 -2.13
N LEU A 496 -12.63 2.89 -2.40
CA LEU A 496 -13.61 2.02 -3.04
C LEU A 496 -13.50 2.10 -4.56
N SER A 497 -13.72 0.97 -5.24
CA SER A 497 -13.90 0.92 -6.68
C SER A 497 -15.39 0.98 -7.02
N GLU A 498 -15.73 1.50 -8.20
CA GLU A 498 -17.11 1.40 -8.69
C GLU A 498 -17.50 -0.07 -8.91
N PRO A 499 -18.60 -0.56 -8.31
CA PRO A 499 -19.05 -1.93 -8.49
C PRO A 499 -19.66 -2.13 -9.88
N LEU A 500 -19.55 -3.35 -10.43
CA LEU A 500 -20.20 -3.68 -11.71
C LEU A 500 -21.73 -3.52 -11.66
N VAL A 501 -22.33 -3.80 -10.50
CA VAL A 501 -23.76 -3.65 -10.25
C VAL A 501 -23.96 -2.85 -8.96
N PRO A 502 -24.11 -1.53 -9.05
CA PRO A 502 -24.40 -0.68 -7.91
C PRO A 502 -25.72 -1.06 -7.23
N ASN A 503 -25.75 -1.01 -5.90
CA ASN A 503 -26.98 -1.16 -5.14
C ASN A 503 -27.31 0.14 -4.39
N PRO A 504 -28.29 0.94 -4.88
CA PRO A 504 -28.62 2.23 -4.27
C PRO A 504 -29.22 2.11 -2.87
N ALA A 505 -29.69 0.93 -2.47
CA ALA A 505 -30.21 0.69 -1.13
C ALA A 505 -29.10 0.56 -0.07
N VAL A 506 -27.85 0.34 -0.48
CA VAL A 506 -26.72 0.18 0.45
C VAL A 506 -26.08 1.55 0.73
N SER A 507 -25.74 1.78 1.99
CA SER A 507 -24.96 2.94 2.44
C SER A 507 -24.02 2.54 3.57
N LEU A 508 -22.87 3.20 3.64
CA LEU A 508 -21.90 3.04 4.72
C LEU A 508 -21.80 4.36 5.51
N SER A 509 -22.26 4.34 6.76
CA SER A 509 -22.18 5.49 7.65
C SER A 509 -20.86 5.48 8.43
N VAL A 510 -20.06 6.54 8.28
CA VAL A 510 -18.81 6.74 9.02
C VAL A 510 -19.09 7.62 10.23
N ILE A 511 -18.67 7.15 11.40
CA ILE A 511 -18.93 7.78 12.68
C ILE A 511 -17.68 7.72 13.56
N ARG A 512 -17.59 8.65 14.52
CA ARG A 512 -16.58 8.59 15.58
C ARG A 512 -17.09 7.80 16.78
N LEU A 513 -16.16 7.25 17.57
CA LEU A 513 -16.49 6.52 18.79
C LEU A 513 -17.28 7.39 19.81
N GLY A 514 -17.02 8.69 19.83
CA GLY A 514 -17.77 9.65 20.65
C GLY A 514 -19.24 9.80 20.25
N ASN A 515 -19.63 9.32 19.06
CA ASN A 515 -20.98 9.41 18.50
C ASN A 515 -21.68 8.05 18.38
N LEU A 516 -21.22 7.02 19.11
CA LEU A 516 -21.80 5.66 19.07
C LEU A 516 -23.31 5.61 19.35
N ARG A 517 -23.88 6.59 20.05
CA ARG A 517 -25.32 6.74 20.26
C ARG A 517 -26.14 6.85 18.96
N LEU A 518 -25.51 7.20 17.84
CA LEU A 518 -26.15 7.26 16.52
C LEU A 518 -26.22 5.90 15.82
N VAL A 519 -25.64 4.85 16.41
CA VAL A 519 -25.66 3.48 15.86
C VAL A 519 -26.83 2.70 16.44
N PRO A 520 -27.63 2.02 15.62
CA PRO A 520 -28.70 1.15 16.09
C PRO A 520 -28.12 -0.17 16.64
N LEU A 521 -27.40 -0.10 17.75
CA LEU A 521 -26.75 -1.27 18.37
C LEU A 521 -27.75 -2.25 18.99
N ASP A 522 -28.91 -1.76 19.42
CA ASP A 522 -29.98 -2.55 20.02
C ASP A 522 -30.51 -3.62 19.05
N ASP A 523 -30.63 -3.28 17.76
CA ASP A 523 -31.06 -4.22 16.70
C ASP A 523 -30.08 -5.38 16.51
N ALA A 524 -28.79 -5.15 16.83
CA ALA A 524 -27.74 -6.14 16.74
C ALA A 524 -27.56 -6.94 18.05
N GLY A 525 -28.29 -6.58 19.12
CA GLY A 525 -28.11 -7.18 20.44
C GLY A 525 -26.73 -6.87 21.06
N VAL A 526 -26.09 -5.78 20.65
CA VAL A 526 -24.76 -5.36 21.12
C VAL A 526 -24.91 -4.10 21.96
N THR A 527 -24.18 -4.00 23.07
CA THR A 527 -24.17 -2.79 23.91
C THR A 527 -23.06 -1.83 23.48
N GLN A 528 -23.27 -0.53 23.71
CA GLN A 528 -22.24 0.48 23.49
C GLN A 528 -20.93 0.15 24.22
N ARG A 529 -21.03 -0.39 25.44
CA ARG A 529 -19.87 -0.79 26.24
C ARG A 529 -19.09 -1.92 25.58
N GLN A 530 -19.74 -2.93 25.01
CA GLN A 530 -19.05 -4.01 24.30
C GLN A 530 -18.28 -3.48 23.08
N VAL A 531 -18.85 -2.54 22.34
CA VAL A 531 -18.16 -1.90 21.20
C VAL A 531 -16.97 -1.07 21.68
N GLN A 532 -17.13 -0.30 22.75
CA GLN A 532 -16.06 0.50 23.33
C GLN A 532 -14.94 -0.39 23.89
N ASP A 533 -15.26 -1.42 24.65
CA ASP A 533 -14.29 -2.36 25.20
C ASP A 533 -13.50 -3.06 24.08
N LEU A 534 -14.15 -3.44 22.98
CA LEU A 534 -13.46 -4.03 21.82
C LEU A 534 -12.50 -3.06 21.13
N LEU A 535 -12.93 -1.81 20.92
CA LEU A 535 -12.15 -0.81 20.18
C LEU A 535 -11.09 -0.09 21.04
N LEU A 536 -11.30 -0.05 22.35
CA LEU A 536 -10.42 0.60 23.33
C LEU A 536 -9.57 -0.40 24.13
N ALA A 537 -9.77 -1.71 23.96
CA ALA A 537 -8.93 -2.73 24.60
C ALA A 537 -7.44 -2.52 24.27
N ALA A 538 -6.76 -1.91 25.24
CA ALA A 538 -5.33 -1.86 25.52
C ALA A 538 -4.38 -1.90 24.33
N ARG A 539 -3.80 -0.74 24.00
CA ARG A 539 -2.34 -0.70 23.84
C ARG A 539 -1.75 -1.42 25.07
N PRO A 540 -0.82 -2.37 24.93
CA PRO A 540 -0.11 -2.86 26.10
C PRO A 540 0.39 -1.64 26.86
N ALA A 541 -0.05 -1.51 28.11
CA ALA A 541 0.53 -0.55 29.03
C ALA A 541 2.04 -0.74 28.92
N GLY A 542 2.76 0.37 28.77
CA GLY A 542 4.15 0.37 28.36
C GLY A 542 4.98 -0.69 29.07
N ALA A 543 6.03 -1.13 28.38
CA ALA A 543 7.25 -1.58 29.04
C ALA A 543 7.44 -0.69 30.27
N GLY A 544 7.15 -1.25 31.44
CA GLY A 544 7.30 -0.56 32.70
C GLY A 544 8.71 -0.01 32.69
N SER A 545 8.80 1.30 32.92
CA SER A 545 9.90 1.91 33.67
C SER A 545 10.78 0.83 34.30
N ALA A 546 11.98 0.69 33.76
CA ALA A 546 13.04 -0.08 34.39
C ALA A 546 13.07 0.36 35.86
N GLU A 547 12.64 -0.54 36.72
CA GLU A 547 12.83 -0.44 38.14
C GLU A 547 14.35 -0.30 38.35
N PRO A 548 14.84 0.73 39.05
CA PRO A 548 16.27 0.86 39.28
C PRO A 548 16.72 -0.39 40.05
N LEU A 549 17.65 -1.13 39.46
CA LEU A 549 18.31 -2.28 40.05
C LEU A 549 18.74 -1.95 41.48
N THR A 550 18.02 -2.51 42.44
CA THR A 550 18.46 -2.61 43.83
C THR A 550 19.73 -3.47 43.82
N PRO A 551 20.87 -3.00 44.37
CA PRO A 551 22.07 -3.83 44.44
C PRO A 551 21.82 -5.04 45.33
N ALA A 552 22.21 -6.22 44.84
CA ALA A 552 22.11 -7.48 45.55
C ALA A 552 22.92 -7.43 46.86
N PRO A 553 22.43 -8.05 47.96
CA PRO A 553 23.23 -8.21 49.17
C PRO A 553 24.36 -9.21 48.92
N GLU A 554 25.54 -8.87 49.44
CA GLU A 554 26.74 -9.71 49.45
C GLU A 554 26.41 -11.07 50.07
N ALA A 555 26.66 -12.14 49.31
CA ALA A 555 26.63 -13.50 49.83
C ALA A 555 27.93 -13.72 50.62
N GLU A 556 27.80 -13.81 51.94
CA GLU A 556 28.84 -14.29 52.85
C GLU A 556 29.26 -15.70 52.42
N THR A 557 30.55 -15.84 52.14
CA THR A 557 31.23 -17.11 51.91
C THR A 557 31.34 -17.87 53.23
N GLU A 558 30.45 -18.84 53.46
CA GLU A 558 30.70 -19.93 54.41
C GLU A 558 31.57 -21.00 53.74
N VAL A 559 32.75 -21.18 54.33
CA VAL A 559 33.72 -22.21 54.03
C VAL A 559 33.27 -23.49 54.73
N GLU A 560 32.98 -24.55 53.99
CA GLU A 560 32.98 -25.90 54.54
C GLU A 560 33.81 -26.82 53.65
N ALA A 561 34.82 -27.43 54.29
CA ALA A 561 35.83 -28.25 53.70
C ALA A 561 35.61 -29.71 54.13
N GLU A 562 35.60 -30.64 53.18
CA GLU A 562 36.03 -32.05 53.35
C GLU A 562 36.12 -32.68 51.94
N ALA A 563 37.31 -32.87 51.39
CA ALA A 563 38.20 -34.03 51.55
C ALA A 563 37.68 -35.32 50.89
N SER A 564 38.22 -35.67 49.72
CA SER A 564 39.11 -36.82 49.53
C SER A 564 39.26 -37.16 48.04
N ALA A 565 40.49 -37.52 47.66
CA ALA A 565 40.98 -37.74 46.31
C ALA A 565 40.88 -39.24 45.89
N PRO A 566 41.67 -39.77 44.92
CA PRO A 566 41.31 -39.83 43.49
C PRO A 566 41.42 -41.26 42.90
N ALA A 567 41.26 -41.33 41.56
CA ALA A 567 41.75 -42.35 40.62
C ALA A 567 40.91 -43.64 40.40
N ALA A 568 40.28 -43.71 39.23
CA ALA A 568 40.55 -44.69 38.16
C ALA A 568 39.86 -44.26 36.86
#